data_AF-A0A3B8LEA3-F1
#
_entry.id   AF-A0A3B8LEA3-F1
#
_cell.length_a   1.000
_cell.length_b   1.000
_cell.length_c   1.000
_cell.angle_alpha   90.00
_cell.angle_beta   90.00
_cell.angle_gamma   90.00
#
_symmetry.space_group_name_H-M   'P 1'
#
loop_
_entity.id
_entity.type
_entity.pdbx_description
1 polymer ?
#
loop_
_entity_poly.entity_id
_entity_poly.type
_entity_poly.pdbx_seq_one_letter_code
_entity_poly.pdbx_strand_id
1 'polypeptide(L)'
;FPGGTRSRSGIVERRIKKGLLGTAINSYVHNLQNKKKNPKIFIVPCTLNYHLVLEAKSLIEDYLKSEGRSRYIVANDEFSDIKRIVKFVTNLIKLDSQIQVVIGEAFDPFGNRVDIEGQSYDSRERPVDISKYVLCGGKPAIDPQRDHEYTNELSKVVSEQFSNYNMLMVTHLVAAACFLLLREKNPDMDLYRLLHTGGNIDHLALSEVCEMTDRLYNHFKTLEQNGKIRLEPWLHTQNSEGMVERALRFFKSYHAPSVIRRRGDRIIPGDMNLLYYYQNRLKGYPLPEG
;
A
#
# COMPACT_ATOMS: atom_id res chain seq x y z
N PHE A 1 11.73 -1.75 -0.84
CA PHE A 1 10.70 -1.87 -1.89
C PHE A 1 10.44 -3.33 -2.17
N PRO A 2 9.32 -3.92 -1.71
CA PRO A 2 9.05 -5.34 -1.88
C PRO A 2 9.03 -5.80 -3.35
N GLY A 3 8.47 -5.01 -4.27
CA GLY A 3 8.52 -5.27 -5.71
C GLY A 3 9.81 -4.81 -6.40
N GLY A 4 10.81 -4.32 -5.65
CA GLY A 4 12.06 -3.73 -6.15
C GLY A 4 11.94 -2.33 -6.76
N THR A 5 10.72 -1.83 -6.97
CA THR A 5 10.45 -0.45 -7.41
C THR A 5 9.28 0.12 -6.60
N ARG A 6 8.93 1.39 -6.85
CA ARG A 6 7.67 1.98 -6.36
C ARG A 6 6.47 1.22 -6.95
N SER A 7 5.36 1.18 -6.21
CA SER A 7 4.10 0.61 -6.71
C SER A 7 3.55 1.50 -7.82
N ARG A 8 3.38 0.94 -9.02
CA ARG A 8 2.88 1.69 -10.18
C ARG A 8 1.36 1.85 -10.15
N SER A 9 0.65 0.86 -9.62
CA SER A 9 -0.82 0.86 -9.54
C SER A 9 -1.38 1.52 -8.29
N GLY A 10 -0.57 1.73 -7.25
CA GLY A 10 -1.05 2.15 -5.92
C GLY A 10 -1.51 0.98 -5.03
N ILE A 11 -1.57 -0.24 -5.59
CA ILE A 11 -1.91 -1.47 -4.86
C ILE A 11 -0.77 -1.83 -3.88
N VAL A 12 -1.13 -2.37 -2.72
CA VAL A 12 -0.17 -2.96 -1.78
C VAL A 12 0.47 -4.19 -2.42
N GLU A 13 1.80 -4.25 -2.39
CA GLU A 13 2.54 -5.36 -3.00
C GLU A 13 2.21 -6.69 -2.32
N ARG A 14 1.86 -7.69 -3.14
CA ARG A 14 1.53 -9.05 -2.68
C ARG A 14 2.60 -10.06 -3.03
N ARG A 15 3.61 -9.66 -3.80
CA ARG A 15 4.71 -10.52 -4.20
C ARG A 15 6.03 -9.82 -3.94
N ILE A 16 6.84 -10.42 -3.09
CA ILE A 16 8.15 -9.88 -2.74
C ILE A 16 9.19 -10.41 -3.72
N LYS A 17 10.06 -9.52 -4.22
CA LYS A 17 11.28 -9.91 -4.92
C LYS A 17 12.22 -10.59 -3.94
N LYS A 18 12.40 -11.90 -4.15
CA LYS A 18 13.15 -12.79 -3.27
C LYS A 18 14.67 -12.62 -3.33
N GLY A 19 15.21 -11.87 -4.30
CA GLY A 19 16.66 -11.75 -4.52
C GLY A 19 17.42 -11.28 -3.28
N LEU A 20 17.06 -10.12 -2.73
CA LEU A 20 17.68 -9.61 -1.50
C LEU A 20 17.30 -10.49 -0.29
N LEU A 21 16.06 -10.98 -0.23
CA LEU A 21 15.56 -11.80 0.87
C LEU A 21 16.36 -13.11 1.01
N GLY A 22 16.71 -13.75 -0.10
CA GLY A 22 17.50 -14.98 -0.13
C GLY A 22 18.94 -14.81 0.39
N THR A 23 19.47 -13.58 0.42
CA THR A 23 20.80 -13.33 1.02
C THR A 23 20.79 -13.41 2.55
N ALA A 24 19.60 -13.38 3.19
CA ALA A 24 19.48 -13.43 4.64
C ALA A 24 19.95 -14.78 5.21
N ILE A 25 19.53 -15.89 4.59
CA ILE A 25 19.94 -17.25 5.00
C ILE A 25 21.44 -17.43 4.74
N ASN A 26 21.93 -17.03 3.55
CA ASN A 26 23.36 -17.10 3.25
C ASN A 26 24.17 -16.31 4.29
N SER A 27 23.79 -15.08 4.61
CA SER A 27 24.45 -14.27 5.62
C SER A 27 24.44 -14.92 7.00
N TYR A 28 23.30 -15.51 7.39
CA TYR A 28 23.15 -16.23 8.65
C TYR A 28 24.08 -17.46 8.72
N VAL A 29 24.16 -18.27 7.65
CA VAL A 29 25.07 -19.42 7.56
C VAL A 29 26.53 -18.97 7.67
N HIS A 30 26.93 -17.94 6.92
CA HIS A 30 28.29 -17.40 7.00
C HIS A 30 28.62 -16.89 8.41
N ASN A 31 27.67 -16.25 9.09
CA ASN A 31 27.87 -15.78 10.45
C ASN A 31 28.11 -16.94 11.43
N LEU A 32 27.37 -18.04 11.29
CA LEU A 32 27.58 -19.26 12.08
C LEU A 32 28.94 -19.90 11.80
N GLN A 33 29.31 -20.05 10.52
CA GLN A 33 30.61 -20.62 10.11
C GLN A 33 31.79 -19.80 10.66
N ASN A 34 31.66 -18.48 10.65
CA ASN A 34 32.67 -17.55 11.18
C ASN A 34 32.58 -17.32 12.70
N LYS A 35 31.70 -18.05 13.41
CA LYS A 35 31.50 -17.95 14.86
C LYS A 35 31.32 -16.49 15.33
N LYS A 36 30.55 -15.70 14.59
CA LYS A 36 30.26 -14.30 14.96
C LYS A 36 29.55 -14.26 16.31
N LYS A 37 29.90 -13.26 17.14
CA LYS A 37 29.29 -13.06 18.48
C LYS A 37 27.75 -12.99 18.41
N ASN A 38 27.23 -12.29 17.40
CA ASN A 38 25.80 -12.14 17.14
C ASN A 38 25.50 -12.60 15.70
N PRO A 39 25.20 -13.88 15.47
CA PRO A 39 25.05 -14.38 14.11
C PRO A 39 23.67 -14.13 13.50
N LYS A 40 22.67 -13.80 14.34
CA LYS A 40 21.26 -13.64 13.98
C LYS A 40 21.05 -12.50 12.97
N ILE A 41 20.09 -12.69 12.07
CA ILE A 41 19.63 -11.71 11.09
C ILE A 41 18.15 -11.50 11.32
N PHE A 42 17.68 -10.25 11.27
CA PHE A 42 16.28 -9.91 11.47
C PHE A 42 15.71 -9.20 10.25
N ILE A 43 14.51 -9.60 9.86
CA ILE A 43 13.73 -9.03 8.78
C ILE A 43 12.55 -8.34 9.42
N VAL A 44 12.52 -7.01 9.33
CA VAL A 44 11.47 -6.17 9.92
C VAL A 44 10.68 -5.51 8.79
N PRO A 45 9.42 -5.93 8.54
CA PRO A 45 8.56 -5.28 7.56
C PRO A 45 8.30 -3.83 7.98
N CYS A 46 8.40 -2.91 7.02
CA CYS A 46 8.18 -1.49 7.27
C CYS A 46 7.39 -0.85 6.14
N THR A 47 6.30 -0.15 6.45
CA THR A 47 5.53 0.63 5.48
C THR A 47 5.70 2.12 5.70
N LEU A 48 5.78 2.86 4.59
CA LEU A 48 5.71 4.31 4.56
C LEU A 48 4.38 4.68 3.90
N ASN A 49 3.56 5.43 4.63
CA ASN A 49 2.22 5.80 4.19
C ASN A 49 2.10 7.32 4.17
N TYR A 50 1.52 7.84 3.10
CA TYR A 50 1.39 9.28 2.85
C TYR A 50 0.06 9.54 2.13
N HIS A 51 -0.49 10.73 2.36
CA HIS A 51 -1.75 11.16 1.77
C HIS A 51 -1.66 11.31 0.24
N LEU A 52 -0.50 11.71 -0.28
CA LEU A 52 -0.29 11.95 -1.71
C LEU A 52 1.04 11.37 -2.19
N VAL A 53 1.05 10.88 -3.43
CA VAL A 53 2.26 10.45 -4.13
C VAL A 53 2.53 11.42 -5.26
N LEU A 54 3.74 11.97 -5.28
CA LEU A 54 4.17 12.95 -6.27
C LEU A 54 4.09 12.37 -7.69
N GLU A 55 4.65 11.19 -7.89
CA GLU A 55 4.71 10.54 -9.20
C GLU A 55 3.46 9.71 -9.50
N ALA A 56 2.36 9.87 -8.74
CA ALA A 56 1.16 9.03 -8.89
C ALA A 56 0.67 8.97 -10.34
N LYS A 57 0.69 10.12 -11.04
CA LYS A 57 0.20 10.24 -12.42
C LYS A 57 1.01 9.40 -13.40
N SER A 58 2.33 9.59 -13.45
CA SER A 58 3.19 8.79 -14.34
C SER A 58 3.20 7.31 -13.94
N LEU A 59 3.17 7.02 -12.64
CA LEU A 59 3.10 5.65 -12.14
C LEU A 59 1.85 4.92 -12.63
N ILE A 60 0.67 5.53 -12.51
CA ILE A 60 -0.58 4.90 -12.92
C ILE A 60 -0.71 4.80 -14.43
N GLU A 61 -0.25 5.80 -15.17
CA GLU A 61 -0.24 5.75 -16.63
C GLU A 61 0.65 4.63 -17.14
N ASP A 62 1.84 4.46 -16.58
CA ASP A 62 2.73 3.33 -16.91
C ASP A 62 2.08 1.98 -16.58
N TYR A 63 1.39 1.89 -15.44
CA TYR A 63 0.64 0.68 -15.08
C TYR A 63 -0.46 0.37 -16.10
N LEU A 64 -1.31 1.34 -16.43
CA LEU A 64 -2.42 1.17 -17.37
C LEU A 64 -1.94 0.90 -18.80
N LYS A 65 -0.80 1.48 -19.23
CA LYS A 65 -0.15 1.13 -20.51
C LYS A 65 0.26 -0.34 -20.53
N SER A 66 0.87 -0.84 -19.45
CA SER A 66 1.34 -2.24 -19.39
C SER A 66 0.19 -3.26 -19.32
N GLU A 67 -0.89 -2.96 -18.60
CA GLU A 67 -2.05 -3.84 -18.46
C GLU A 67 -3.04 -3.74 -19.63
N GLY A 68 -3.23 -2.54 -20.20
CA GLY A 68 -4.29 -2.21 -21.16
C GLY A 68 -3.96 -2.49 -22.63
N ARG A 69 -2.71 -2.83 -22.97
CA ARG A 69 -2.22 -3.04 -24.35
C ARG A 69 -2.77 -1.99 -25.34
N SER A 70 -3.57 -2.40 -26.33
CA SER A 70 -4.05 -1.58 -27.47
C SER A 70 -5.20 -0.62 -27.15
N ARG A 71 -5.78 -0.67 -25.94
CA ARG A 71 -6.94 0.17 -25.56
C ARG A 71 -6.58 1.49 -24.89
N TYR A 72 -5.29 1.69 -24.58
CA TYR A 72 -4.84 2.86 -23.81
C TYR A 72 -3.91 3.72 -24.66
N ILE A 73 -4.48 4.70 -25.38
CA ILE A 73 -3.74 5.73 -26.12
C ILE A 73 -3.51 6.90 -25.17
N VAL A 74 -2.26 7.27 -24.95
CA VAL A 74 -1.87 8.31 -23.99
C VAL A 74 -1.49 9.59 -24.72
N ALA A 75 -1.98 10.72 -24.20
CA ALA A 75 -1.50 12.06 -24.56
C ALA A 75 -0.30 12.43 -23.67
N ASN A 76 0.70 13.09 -24.27
CA ASN A 76 2.02 13.36 -23.71
C ASN A 76 2.08 13.82 -22.23
N ASP A 77 3.07 13.27 -21.54
CA ASP A 77 3.45 13.54 -20.15
C ASP A 77 4.17 14.89 -19.97
N GLU A 78 3.82 15.61 -18.90
CA GLU A 78 4.63 16.68 -18.30
C GLU A 78 5.32 16.15 -17.03
N PHE A 79 6.65 16.07 -17.02
CA PHE A 79 7.42 16.05 -15.77
C PHE A 79 8.65 16.96 -15.85
N SER A 80 8.64 17.99 -15.00
CA SER A 80 9.69 18.41 -14.05
C SER A 80 9.72 19.93 -13.87
N ASP A 81 8.70 20.48 -13.20
CA ASP A 81 8.74 21.88 -12.76
C ASP A 81 9.09 21.95 -11.26
N ILE A 82 10.32 22.34 -10.95
CA ILE A 82 10.83 22.49 -9.57
C ILE A 82 9.89 23.38 -8.73
N LYS A 83 9.23 24.36 -9.36
CA LYS A 83 8.24 25.22 -8.70
C LYS A 83 7.02 24.45 -8.18
N ARG A 84 6.56 23.42 -8.91
CA ARG A 84 5.44 22.55 -8.46
C ARG A 84 5.84 21.72 -7.24
N ILE A 85 7.08 21.24 -7.18
CA ILE A 85 7.61 20.48 -6.03
C ILE A 85 7.75 21.37 -4.79
N VAL A 86 8.29 22.58 -4.92
CA VAL A 86 8.39 23.51 -3.78
C VAL A 86 6.99 23.87 -3.26
N LYS A 87 6.07 24.23 -4.16
CA LYS A 87 4.67 24.51 -3.81
C LYS A 87 4.00 23.34 -3.11
N PHE A 88 4.27 22.11 -3.55
CA PHE A 88 3.80 20.90 -2.90
C PHE A 88 4.26 20.80 -1.45
N VAL A 89 5.57 20.86 -1.22
CA VAL A 89 6.16 20.73 0.12
C VAL A 89 5.60 21.80 1.04
N THR A 90 5.51 23.06 0.57
CA THR A 90 4.88 24.14 1.33
C THR A 90 3.41 23.87 1.65
N ASN A 91 2.63 23.34 0.69
CA ASN A 91 1.22 23.02 0.92
C ASN A 91 1.03 21.82 1.85
N LEU A 92 1.88 20.79 1.75
CA LEU A 92 1.83 19.64 2.64
C LEU A 92 2.12 20.03 4.10
N ILE A 93 3.11 20.90 4.31
CA ILE A 93 3.40 21.45 5.64
C ILE A 93 2.17 22.20 6.18
N LYS A 94 1.51 23.02 5.35
CA LYS A 94 0.28 23.74 5.74
C LYS A 94 -0.91 22.83 6.02
N LEU A 95 -0.94 21.62 5.45
CA LEU A 95 -2.02 20.65 5.65
C LEU A 95 -1.77 19.72 6.86
N ASP A 96 -0.69 19.94 7.61
CA ASP A 96 -0.21 19.04 8.66
C ASP A 96 -0.15 17.60 8.14
N SER A 97 0.45 17.45 6.94
CA SER A 97 0.62 16.16 6.31
C SER A 97 1.70 15.37 7.03
N GLN A 98 1.31 14.29 7.70
CA GLN A 98 2.24 13.39 8.36
C GLN A 98 2.58 12.21 7.44
N ILE A 99 3.86 11.85 7.38
CA ILE A 99 4.30 10.57 6.82
C ILE A 99 4.26 9.55 7.95
N GLN A 100 3.41 8.54 7.81
CA GLN A 100 3.24 7.51 8.81
C GLN A 100 4.15 6.33 8.51
N VAL A 101 5.07 6.04 9.42
CA VAL A 101 5.98 4.89 9.36
C VAL A 101 5.43 3.81 10.28
N VAL A 102 5.10 2.65 9.71
CA VAL A 102 4.70 1.49 10.51
C VAL A 102 5.83 0.48 10.46
N ILE A 103 6.45 0.25 11.61
CA ILE A 103 7.46 -0.79 11.81
C ILE A 103 6.77 -2.01 12.41
N GLY A 104 6.93 -3.14 11.76
CA GLY A 104 6.30 -4.40 12.13
C GLY A 104 7.06 -5.21 13.15
N GLU A 105 6.52 -6.40 13.42
CA GLU A 105 7.23 -7.45 14.16
C GLU A 105 8.47 -7.92 13.39
N ALA A 106 9.47 -8.37 14.13
CA ALA A 106 10.68 -8.93 13.56
C ALA A 106 10.48 -10.41 13.21
N PHE A 107 11.08 -10.83 12.11
CA PHE A 107 11.16 -12.22 11.68
C PHE A 107 12.61 -12.64 11.49
N ASP A 108 12.89 -13.91 11.64
CA ASP A 108 14.18 -14.48 11.26
C ASP A 108 14.22 -14.86 9.77
N PRO A 109 15.37 -15.30 9.21
CA PRO A 109 15.50 -15.65 7.80
C PRO A 109 14.59 -16.79 7.32
N PHE A 110 13.92 -17.49 8.23
CA PHE A 110 13.07 -18.64 7.96
C PHE A 110 11.58 -18.31 8.16
N GLY A 111 11.26 -17.06 8.54
CA GLY A 111 9.88 -16.60 8.72
C GLY A 111 9.30 -16.83 10.11
N ASN A 112 10.09 -17.25 11.09
CA ASN A 112 9.61 -17.34 12.47
C ASN A 112 9.55 -15.95 13.11
N ARG A 113 8.55 -15.72 13.97
CA ARG A 113 8.42 -14.48 14.74
C ARG A 113 9.58 -14.36 15.72
N VAL A 114 10.08 -13.15 15.93
CA VAL A 114 11.20 -12.86 16.83
C VAL A 114 10.76 -11.85 17.89
N ASP A 115 11.10 -12.11 19.16
CA ASP A 115 10.86 -11.19 20.27
C ASP A 115 11.96 -10.12 20.44
N ILE A 116 11.86 -9.30 21.48
CA ILE A 116 12.79 -8.19 21.72
C ILE A 116 14.17 -8.67 22.19
N GLU A 117 14.25 -9.87 22.77
CA GLU A 117 15.48 -10.58 23.14
C GLU A 117 16.14 -11.26 21.93
N GLY A 118 15.47 -11.28 20.78
CA GLY A 118 15.95 -11.89 19.55
C GLY A 118 15.73 -13.41 19.50
N GLN A 119 14.86 -13.97 20.33
CA GLN A 119 14.47 -15.38 20.32
C GLN A 119 13.40 -15.62 19.25
N SER A 120 13.60 -16.65 18.43
CA SER A 120 12.65 -17.07 17.39
C SER A 120 11.60 -18.02 17.96
N TYR A 121 10.36 -17.92 17.46
CA TYR A 121 9.22 -18.74 17.85
C TYR A 121 8.52 -19.35 16.65
N ASP A 122 8.20 -20.64 16.72
CA ASP A 122 7.39 -21.30 15.70
C ASP A 122 5.93 -20.81 15.69
N SER A 123 5.13 -21.30 14.74
CA SER A 123 3.70 -20.99 14.64
C SER A 123 2.84 -21.34 15.87
N ARG A 124 3.38 -22.07 16.84
CA ARG A 124 2.73 -22.42 18.11
C ARG A 124 3.33 -21.67 19.30
N GLU A 125 4.08 -20.60 19.05
CA GLU A 125 4.73 -19.78 20.07
C GLU A 125 5.76 -20.56 20.92
N ARG A 126 6.41 -21.57 20.34
CA ARG A 126 7.48 -22.32 21.02
C ARG A 126 8.86 -21.79 20.59
N PRO A 127 9.81 -21.58 21.51
CA PRO A 127 11.16 -21.18 21.16
C PRO A 127 11.83 -22.19 20.22
N VAL A 128 12.46 -21.69 19.15
CA VAL A 128 13.20 -22.51 18.19
C VAL A 128 14.67 -22.10 18.11
N ASP A 129 15.53 -23.11 17.98
CA ASP A 129 16.94 -22.93 17.64
C ASP A 129 17.11 -23.03 16.12
N ILE A 130 17.14 -21.88 15.48
CA ILE A 130 17.18 -21.72 14.02
C ILE A 130 18.52 -22.16 13.42
N SER A 131 19.56 -22.36 14.23
CA SER A 131 20.84 -22.89 13.73
C SER A 131 20.68 -24.32 13.20
N LYS A 132 19.73 -25.08 13.76
CA LYS A 132 19.42 -26.45 13.35
C LYS A 132 18.88 -26.54 11.93
N TYR A 133 18.25 -25.48 11.42
CA TYR A 133 17.66 -25.47 10.08
C TYR A 133 18.73 -25.48 8.98
N VAL A 134 19.95 -25.07 9.31
CA VAL A 134 21.04 -24.94 8.33
C VAL A 134 22.16 -25.97 8.50
N LEU A 135 21.98 -26.98 9.36
CA LEU A 135 22.99 -28.02 9.57
C LEU A 135 22.94 -29.07 8.45
N CYS A 136 24.08 -29.31 7.82
CA CYS A 136 24.34 -30.44 6.93
C CYS A 136 25.55 -31.21 7.48
N GLY A 137 25.38 -32.51 7.79
CA GLY A 137 26.46 -33.30 8.42
C GLY A 137 26.95 -32.71 9.75
N GLY A 138 26.05 -32.08 10.52
CA GLY A 138 26.36 -31.46 11.81
C GLY A 138 27.07 -30.10 11.73
N LYS A 139 27.27 -29.53 10.55
CA LYS A 139 27.90 -28.21 10.35
C LYS A 139 26.97 -27.26 9.60
N PRO A 140 26.96 -25.95 9.91
CA PRO A 140 26.21 -24.98 9.14
C PRO A 140 26.69 -24.95 7.68
N ALA A 141 25.77 -25.15 6.74
CA ALA A 141 26.06 -25.18 5.32
C ALA A 141 24.92 -24.58 4.50
N ILE A 142 25.27 -24.00 3.35
CA ILE A 142 24.31 -23.50 2.37
C ILE A 142 23.74 -24.71 1.62
N ASP A 143 22.43 -24.72 1.43
CA ASP A 143 21.72 -25.69 0.61
C ASP A 143 20.76 -24.94 -0.30
N PRO A 144 21.05 -24.82 -1.61
CA PRO A 144 20.23 -24.01 -2.51
C PRO A 144 18.76 -24.40 -2.57
N GLN A 145 18.43 -25.69 -2.42
CA GLN A 145 17.05 -26.15 -2.50
C GLN A 145 16.29 -25.81 -1.21
N ARG A 146 16.86 -26.16 -0.06
CA ARG A 146 16.28 -25.86 1.26
C ARG A 146 16.16 -24.35 1.48
N ASP A 147 17.22 -23.60 1.17
CA ASP A 147 17.27 -22.16 1.41
C ASP A 147 16.29 -21.41 0.49
N HIS A 148 16.01 -21.95 -0.70
CA HIS A 148 14.96 -21.45 -1.58
C HIS A 148 13.57 -21.61 -0.95
N GLU A 149 13.26 -22.76 -0.36
CA GLU A 149 11.96 -22.99 0.29
C GLU A 149 11.75 -22.09 1.51
N TYR A 150 12.76 -21.95 2.37
CA TYR A 150 12.67 -21.01 3.49
C TYR A 150 12.52 -19.55 3.03
N THR A 151 13.20 -19.16 1.95
CA THR A 151 13.01 -17.84 1.35
C THR A 151 11.58 -17.68 0.81
N ASN A 152 10.98 -18.74 0.27
CA ASN A 152 9.58 -18.73 -0.17
C ASN A 152 8.62 -18.54 1.01
N GLU A 153 8.84 -19.25 2.11
CA GLU A 153 8.05 -19.11 3.34
C GLU A 153 8.14 -17.70 3.93
N LEU A 154 9.36 -17.20 4.14
CA LEU A 154 9.60 -15.84 4.61
C LEU A 154 8.93 -14.81 3.70
N SER A 155 8.97 -15.00 2.38
CA SER A 155 8.33 -14.07 1.43
C SER A 155 6.81 -13.98 1.60
N LYS A 156 6.15 -15.09 1.97
CA LYS A 156 4.70 -15.12 2.23
C LYS A 156 4.39 -14.36 3.52
N VAL A 157 5.14 -14.65 4.59
CA VAL A 157 4.99 -13.99 5.90
C VAL A 157 5.16 -12.48 5.74
N VAL A 158 6.26 -12.02 5.16
CA VAL A 158 6.53 -10.59 4.99
C VAL A 158 5.47 -9.93 4.08
N SER A 159 4.96 -10.64 3.06
CA SER A 159 3.92 -10.10 2.18
C SER A 159 2.58 -9.92 2.89
N GLU A 160 2.22 -10.84 3.79
CA GLU A 160 1.03 -10.71 4.63
C GLU A 160 1.18 -9.50 5.57
N GLN A 161 2.35 -9.32 6.17
CA GLN A 161 2.62 -8.17 7.05
C GLN A 161 2.49 -6.83 6.32
N PHE A 162 2.90 -6.73 5.05
CA PHE A 162 2.67 -5.50 4.27
C PHE A 162 1.18 -5.16 4.10
N SER A 163 0.32 -6.18 4.03
CA SER A 163 -1.14 -5.98 3.97
C SER A 163 -1.69 -5.56 5.34
N ASN A 164 -1.24 -6.21 6.42
CA ASN A 164 -1.68 -5.88 7.78
C ASN A 164 -1.21 -4.48 8.23
N TYR A 165 -0.03 -4.06 7.79
CA TYR A 165 0.55 -2.76 8.12
C TYR A 165 0.25 -1.65 7.10
N ASN A 166 -0.54 -1.95 6.07
CA ASN A 166 -1.05 -0.92 5.19
C ASN A 166 -1.93 0.05 5.99
N MET A 167 -1.60 1.34 5.92
CA MET A 167 -2.40 2.38 6.56
C MET A 167 -3.23 3.15 5.53
N LEU A 168 -4.55 3.09 5.67
CA LEU A 168 -5.46 3.89 4.85
C LEU A 168 -5.51 5.32 5.37
N MET A 169 -5.05 6.23 4.52
CA MET A 169 -5.26 7.67 4.62
C MET A 169 -6.66 8.06 4.12
N VAL A 170 -7.15 9.21 4.55
CA VAL A 170 -8.41 9.80 4.11
C VAL A 170 -8.52 9.94 2.59
N THR A 171 -7.40 10.21 1.91
CA THR A 171 -7.35 10.29 0.44
C THR A 171 -7.67 8.95 -0.21
N HIS A 172 -7.22 7.83 0.35
CA HIS A 172 -7.54 6.50 -0.18
C HIS A 172 -9.03 6.17 0.01
N LEU A 173 -9.57 6.47 1.20
CA LEU A 173 -10.95 6.16 1.55
C LEU A 173 -11.95 6.94 0.69
N VAL A 174 -11.76 8.26 0.57
CA VAL A 174 -12.64 9.13 -0.22
C VAL A 174 -12.49 8.86 -1.72
N ALA A 175 -11.27 8.54 -2.20
CA ALA A 175 -11.08 8.12 -3.58
C ALA A 175 -11.85 6.83 -3.89
N ALA A 176 -11.84 5.86 -2.98
CA ALA A 176 -12.60 4.63 -3.14
C ALA A 176 -14.11 4.87 -3.09
N ALA A 177 -14.60 5.70 -2.17
CA ALA A 177 -16.01 6.08 -2.13
C ALA A 177 -16.47 6.65 -3.48
N CYS A 178 -15.73 7.62 -4.01
CA CYS A 178 -16.04 8.22 -5.30
C CYS A 178 -15.98 7.19 -6.44
N PHE A 179 -14.94 6.35 -6.47
CA PHE A 179 -14.75 5.39 -7.55
C PHE A 179 -15.82 4.30 -7.56
N LEU A 180 -16.24 3.81 -6.39
CA LEU A 180 -17.33 2.82 -6.26
C LEU A 180 -18.67 3.41 -6.74
N LEU A 181 -19.03 4.62 -6.27
CA LEU A 181 -20.24 5.29 -6.71
C LEU A 181 -20.26 5.56 -8.22
N LEU A 182 -19.13 5.94 -8.82
CA LEU A 182 -19.03 6.11 -10.27
C LEU A 182 -19.25 4.80 -11.01
N ARG A 183 -18.76 3.67 -10.49
CA ARG A 183 -19.01 2.36 -11.09
C ARG A 183 -20.47 1.94 -10.98
N GLU A 184 -21.10 2.18 -9.83
CA GLU A 184 -22.52 1.92 -9.61
C GLU A 184 -23.41 2.74 -10.55
N LYS A 185 -23.07 4.01 -10.77
CA LYS A 185 -23.78 4.91 -11.68
C LYS A 185 -23.48 4.66 -13.16
N ASN A 186 -22.46 3.88 -13.50
CA ASN A 186 -22.06 3.55 -14.87
C ASN A 186 -21.87 2.03 -15.06
N PRO A 187 -22.90 1.21 -14.82
CA PRO A 187 -22.77 -0.26 -14.76
C PRO A 187 -22.38 -0.89 -16.11
N ASP A 188 -22.75 -0.26 -17.22
CA ASP A 188 -22.46 -0.76 -18.58
C ASP A 188 -21.05 -0.44 -19.08
N MET A 189 -20.25 0.27 -18.27
CA MET A 189 -18.88 0.63 -18.64
C MET A 189 -17.86 -0.32 -18.03
N ASP A 190 -17.01 -0.90 -18.87
CA ASP A 190 -15.80 -1.55 -18.38
C ASP A 190 -14.86 -0.52 -17.73
N LEU A 191 -13.91 -1.02 -16.95
CA LEU A 191 -12.94 -0.20 -16.24
C LEU A 191 -12.23 0.79 -17.16
N TYR A 192 -11.70 0.34 -18.30
CA TYR A 192 -10.88 1.20 -19.17
C TYR A 192 -11.73 2.28 -19.83
N ARG A 193 -12.96 1.94 -20.24
CA ARG A 193 -13.92 2.90 -20.76
C ARG A 193 -14.30 3.95 -19.70
N LEU A 194 -14.53 3.53 -18.46
CA LEU A 194 -14.82 4.45 -17.36
C LEU A 194 -13.63 5.38 -17.08
N LEU A 195 -12.41 4.84 -17.04
CA LEU A 195 -11.20 5.65 -16.82
C LEU A 195 -10.97 6.67 -17.94
N HIS A 196 -11.22 6.28 -19.20
CA HIS A 196 -11.00 7.15 -20.35
C HIS A 196 -12.07 8.23 -20.52
N THR A 197 -13.34 7.89 -20.27
CA THR A 197 -14.48 8.79 -20.55
C THR A 197 -14.97 9.55 -19.32
N GLY A 198 -14.66 9.09 -18.12
CA GLY A 198 -15.22 9.62 -16.87
C GLY A 198 -16.63 9.11 -16.54
N GLY A 199 -17.22 8.30 -17.41
CA GLY A 199 -18.61 7.85 -17.27
C GLY A 199 -19.59 8.71 -18.06
N ASN A 200 -20.80 8.19 -18.30
CA ASN A 200 -21.94 8.99 -18.76
C ASN A 200 -22.43 9.89 -17.62
N ILE A 201 -22.39 9.37 -16.39
CA ILE A 201 -22.59 10.12 -15.16
C ILE A 201 -21.22 10.41 -14.56
N ASP A 202 -20.80 11.66 -14.68
CA ASP A 202 -19.46 12.16 -14.37
C ASP A 202 -19.39 12.97 -13.05
N HIS A 203 -20.46 12.95 -12.26
CA HIS A 203 -20.55 13.67 -11.00
C HIS A 203 -21.34 12.87 -9.97
N LEU A 204 -21.05 13.15 -8.70
CA LEU A 204 -21.63 12.50 -7.53
C LEU A 204 -22.23 13.55 -6.61
N ALA A 205 -23.34 13.26 -5.94
CA ALA A 205 -23.81 14.15 -4.88
C ALA A 205 -22.86 14.06 -3.68
N LEU A 206 -22.60 15.20 -3.03
CA LEU A 206 -21.74 15.26 -1.85
C LEU A 206 -22.25 14.36 -0.73
N SER A 207 -23.57 14.31 -0.53
CA SER A 207 -24.21 13.43 0.46
C SER A 207 -23.89 11.96 0.18
N GLU A 208 -24.03 11.50 -1.08
CA GLU A 208 -23.71 10.12 -1.48
C GLU A 208 -22.24 9.78 -1.18
N VAL A 209 -21.31 10.71 -1.47
CA VAL A 209 -19.88 10.51 -1.18
C VAL A 209 -19.64 10.43 0.32
N CYS A 210 -20.27 11.28 1.13
CA CYS A 210 -20.18 11.23 2.59
C CYS A 210 -20.73 9.91 3.14
N GLU A 211 -21.91 9.47 2.69
CA GLU A 211 -22.52 8.20 3.09
C GLU A 211 -21.63 7.00 2.74
N MET A 212 -21.13 6.94 1.50
CA MET A 212 -20.24 5.86 1.08
C MET A 212 -18.89 5.91 1.84
N THR A 213 -18.37 7.11 2.13
CA THR A 213 -17.15 7.27 2.94
C THR A 213 -17.37 6.74 4.36
N ASP A 214 -18.52 7.01 4.98
CA ASP A 214 -18.87 6.49 6.30
C ASP A 214 -19.02 4.97 6.31
N ARG A 215 -19.70 4.39 5.31
CA ARG A 215 -19.81 2.94 5.12
C ARG A 215 -18.43 2.29 5.02
N LEU A 216 -17.55 2.83 4.18
CA LEU A 216 -16.18 2.33 4.04
C LEU A 216 -15.40 2.48 5.36
N TYR A 217 -15.48 3.64 6.01
CA TYR A 217 -14.80 3.88 7.29
C TYR A 217 -15.20 2.81 8.33
N ASN A 218 -16.50 2.60 8.54
CA ASN A 218 -17.01 1.64 9.51
C ASN A 218 -16.55 0.21 9.19
N HIS A 219 -16.59 -0.19 7.92
CA HIS A 219 -16.08 -1.49 7.47
C HIS A 219 -14.58 -1.67 7.74
N PHE A 220 -13.75 -0.69 7.36
CA PHE A 220 -12.31 -0.78 7.56
C PHE A 220 -11.90 -0.61 9.03
N LYS A 221 -12.70 0.06 9.85
CA LYS A 221 -12.52 0.11 11.30
C LYS A 221 -12.66 -1.27 11.93
N THR A 222 -13.62 -2.09 11.46
CA THR A 222 -13.73 -3.48 11.89
C THR A 222 -12.53 -4.32 11.45
N LEU A 223 -12.00 -4.10 10.24
CA LEU A 223 -10.78 -4.78 9.78
C LEU A 223 -9.54 -4.37 10.59
N GLU A 224 -9.45 -3.11 10.99
CA GLU A 224 -8.38 -2.61 11.84
C GLU A 224 -8.41 -3.24 13.24
N GLN A 225 -9.59 -3.35 13.85
CA GLN A 225 -9.76 -4.03 15.15
C GLN A 225 -9.29 -5.50 15.10
N ASN A 226 -9.36 -6.13 13.93
CA ASN A 226 -8.89 -7.49 13.67
C ASN A 226 -7.42 -7.56 13.21
N GLY A 227 -6.68 -6.43 13.23
CA GLY A 227 -5.27 -6.36 12.86
C GLY A 227 -4.99 -6.61 11.36
N LYS A 228 -6.01 -6.54 10.49
CA LYS A 228 -5.88 -6.83 9.05
C LYS A 228 -5.48 -5.61 8.22
N ILE A 229 -5.58 -4.42 8.78
CA ILE A 229 -5.22 -3.15 8.15
C ILE A 229 -5.05 -2.09 9.25
N ARG A 230 -4.57 -0.91 8.91
CA ARG A 230 -4.56 0.26 9.80
C ARG A 230 -5.30 1.43 9.16
N LEU A 231 -5.89 2.27 9.98
CA LEU A 231 -6.41 3.58 9.60
C LEU A 231 -5.48 4.65 10.15
N GLU A 232 -5.37 5.79 9.47
CA GLU A 232 -4.67 6.91 10.07
C GLU A 232 -5.42 7.40 11.33
N PRO A 233 -4.74 7.72 12.43
CA PRO A 233 -5.41 8.08 13.70
C PRO A 233 -6.42 9.23 13.57
N TRP A 234 -6.16 10.17 12.66
CA TRP A 234 -7.04 11.31 12.40
C TRP A 234 -8.46 10.88 11.99
N LEU A 235 -8.61 9.77 11.25
CA LEU A 235 -9.92 9.27 10.81
C LEU A 235 -10.86 8.96 11.99
N HIS A 236 -10.32 8.55 13.15
CA HIS A 236 -11.14 8.22 14.32
C HIS A 236 -11.76 9.44 15.01
N THR A 237 -11.32 10.64 14.67
CA THR A 237 -11.74 11.88 15.34
C THR A 237 -12.73 12.70 14.51
N GLN A 238 -13.21 12.15 13.38
CA GLN A 238 -13.90 12.92 12.34
C GLN A 238 -15.15 12.19 11.87
N ASN A 239 -16.08 12.97 11.33
CA ASN A 239 -17.22 12.45 10.57
C ASN A 239 -16.87 12.42 9.06
N SER A 240 -17.74 11.79 8.26
CA SER A 240 -17.53 11.64 6.83
C SER A 240 -17.41 12.98 6.08
N GLU A 241 -18.17 14.01 6.48
CA GLU A 241 -18.04 15.36 5.90
C GLU A 241 -16.63 15.93 6.07
N GLY A 242 -16.09 15.88 7.30
CA GLY A 242 -14.73 16.32 7.60
C GLY A 242 -13.68 15.53 6.82
N MET A 243 -13.90 14.21 6.66
CA MET A 243 -13.04 13.35 5.83
C MET A 243 -13.03 13.78 4.36
N VAL A 244 -14.20 13.98 3.75
CA VAL A 244 -14.32 14.42 2.36
C VAL A 244 -13.66 15.79 2.17
N GLU A 245 -13.89 16.74 3.09
CA GLU A 245 -13.26 18.05 3.03
C GLU A 245 -11.74 18.00 3.13
N ARG A 246 -11.20 17.17 4.03
CA ARG A 246 -9.74 17.01 4.16
C ARG A 246 -9.14 16.36 2.91
N ALA A 247 -9.77 15.33 2.35
CA ALA A 247 -9.32 14.71 1.12
C ALA A 247 -9.31 15.71 -0.05
N LEU A 248 -10.36 16.54 -0.21
CA LEU A 248 -10.41 17.60 -1.22
C LEU A 248 -9.25 18.59 -1.09
N ARG A 249 -8.90 18.99 0.14
CA ARG A 249 -7.74 19.87 0.40
C ARG A 249 -6.43 19.21 -0.02
N PHE A 250 -6.22 17.93 0.32
CA PHE A 250 -5.05 17.17 -0.14
C PHE A 250 -4.99 17.10 -1.67
N PHE A 251 -6.05 16.66 -2.33
CA PHE A 251 -6.02 16.50 -3.78
C PHE A 251 -5.78 17.80 -4.55
N LYS A 252 -6.26 18.94 -4.02
CA LYS A 252 -6.00 20.27 -4.58
C LYS A 252 -4.55 20.76 -4.36
N SER A 253 -3.83 20.19 -3.39
CA SER A 253 -2.51 20.69 -2.97
C SER A 253 -1.40 20.48 -3.99
N TYR A 254 -1.54 19.48 -4.86
CA TYR A 254 -0.48 19.02 -5.76
C TYR A 254 -0.94 18.77 -7.19
N HIS A 255 -1.82 17.77 -7.35
CA HIS A 255 -2.16 17.25 -8.66
C HIS A 255 -2.90 18.31 -9.47
N ALA A 256 -2.49 18.46 -10.73
CA ALA A 256 -3.09 19.35 -11.70
C ALA A 256 -3.36 18.56 -12.98
N PRO A 257 -4.62 18.24 -13.31
CA PRO A 257 -5.83 18.52 -12.52
C PRO A 257 -5.88 17.76 -11.19
N SER A 258 -6.64 18.28 -10.21
CA SER A 258 -6.80 17.62 -8.91
C SER A 258 -7.63 16.35 -9.06
N VAL A 259 -7.36 15.33 -8.23
CA VAL A 259 -8.01 14.01 -8.31
C VAL A 259 -9.54 14.09 -8.33
N ILE A 260 -10.12 14.85 -7.40
CA ILE A 260 -11.54 15.21 -7.35
C ILE A 260 -11.69 16.69 -7.04
N ARG A 261 -12.84 17.27 -7.41
CA ARG A 261 -13.20 18.68 -7.17
C ARG A 261 -14.62 18.78 -6.66
N ARG A 262 -14.89 19.79 -5.83
CA ARG A 262 -16.25 20.13 -5.41
C ARG A 262 -16.78 21.31 -6.22
N ARG A 263 -18.02 21.22 -6.71
CA ARG A 263 -18.79 22.32 -7.30
C ARG A 263 -20.19 22.32 -6.68
N GLY A 264 -20.41 23.23 -5.74
CA GLY A 264 -21.66 23.26 -4.95
C GLY A 264 -21.81 21.98 -4.11
N ASP A 265 -22.90 21.27 -4.33
CA ASP A 265 -23.27 19.99 -3.73
C ASP A 265 -22.79 18.77 -4.54
N ARG A 266 -21.97 18.99 -5.58
CA ARG A 266 -21.44 17.91 -6.42
C ARG A 266 -19.95 17.70 -6.24
N ILE A 267 -19.53 16.44 -6.25
CA ILE A 267 -18.15 16.01 -6.41
C ILE A 267 -17.94 15.54 -7.85
N ILE A 268 -16.91 16.08 -8.51
CA ILE A 268 -16.58 15.82 -9.90
C ILE A 268 -15.15 15.25 -9.95
N PRO A 269 -14.92 14.09 -10.57
CA PRO A 269 -13.58 13.59 -10.85
C PRO A 269 -12.80 14.60 -11.70
N GLY A 270 -11.55 14.88 -11.33
CA GLY A 270 -10.67 15.70 -12.16
C GLY A 270 -9.72 14.86 -13.00
N ASP A 271 -9.16 13.80 -12.42
CA ASP A 271 -8.32 12.82 -13.12
C ASP A 271 -8.72 11.41 -12.69
N MET A 272 -9.31 10.66 -13.62
CA MET A 272 -9.82 9.31 -13.36
C MET A 272 -8.71 8.30 -13.06
N ASN A 273 -7.53 8.48 -13.67
CA ASN A 273 -6.40 7.58 -13.42
C ASN A 273 -5.84 7.81 -12.03
N LEU A 274 -5.70 9.07 -11.61
CA LEU A 274 -5.31 9.36 -10.23
C LEU A 274 -6.37 8.87 -9.23
N LEU A 275 -7.66 9.06 -9.53
CA LEU A 275 -8.74 8.56 -8.66
C LEU A 275 -8.62 7.03 -8.49
N TYR A 276 -8.36 6.33 -9.59
CA TYR A 276 -8.12 4.91 -9.60
C TYR A 276 -6.84 4.50 -8.87
N TYR A 277 -5.75 5.26 -8.99
CA TYR A 277 -4.50 5.03 -8.27
C TYR A 277 -4.71 5.10 -6.75
N TYR A 278 -5.41 6.12 -6.26
CA TYR A 278 -5.63 6.28 -4.82
C TYR A 278 -6.60 5.24 -4.26
N GLN A 279 -7.68 4.90 -4.98
CA GLN A 279 -8.60 3.85 -4.51
C GLN A 279 -7.96 2.45 -4.53
N ASN A 280 -6.99 2.21 -5.42
CA ASN A 280 -6.28 0.94 -5.52
C ASN A 280 -5.58 0.54 -4.21
N ARG A 281 -5.38 1.45 -3.26
CA ARG A 281 -4.86 1.12 -1.93
C ARG A 281 -5.77 0.19 -1.12
N LEU A 282 -7.07 0.18 -1.43
CA LEU A 282 -8.07 -0.70 -0.83
C LEU A 282 -8.21 -2.02 -1.60
N LYS A 283 -7.56 -2.16 -2.76
CA LYS A 283 -7.66 -3.42 -3.52
C LYS A 283 -7.05 -4.56 -2.74
N GLY A 284 -7.81 -5.65 -2.70
CA GLY A 284 -7.39 -6.88 -2.06
C GLY A 284 -7.89 -7.04 -0.62
N TYR A 285 -8.57 -6.04 -0.08
CA TYR A 285 -9.39 -6.16 1.11
C TYR A 285 -10.85 -6.42 0.70
N PRO A 286 -11.64 -7.12 1.53
CA PRO A 286 -13.07 -7.19 1.30
C PRO A 286 -13.65 -5.77 1.37
N LEU A 287 -14.63 -5.48 0.51
CA LEU A 287 -15.41 -4.24 0.55
C LEU A 287 -16.75 -4.51 1.26
N PRO A 288 -17.42 -3.47 1.81
CA PRO A 288 -18.75 -3.66 2.36
C PRO A 288 -19.70 -4.18 1.26
N GLU A 289 -20.65 -5.04 1.65
CA GLU A 289 -21.72 -5.47 0.75
C GLU A 289 -22.57 -4.26 0.33
N GLY A 290 -23.04 -4.28 -0.92
CA GLY A 290 -23.78 -3.20 -1.58
C GLY A 290 -25.16 -2.98 -0.96
#